data_AF-A0A4S3J479-F1
#
_entry.id   AF-A0A4S3J479-F1
#
_cell.length_a   1.000
_cell.length_b   1.000
_cell.length_c   1.000
_cell.angle_alpha   90.00
_cell.angle_beta   90.00
_cell.angle_gamma   90.00
#
_symmetry.space_group_name_H-M   'P 1'
#
loop_
_entity.id
_entity.type
_entity.pdbx_description
1 polymer ?
#
loop_
_entity_poly.entity_id
_entity_poly.type
_entity_poly.pdbx_seq_one_letter_code
_entity_poly.pdbx_strand_id
1 'polypeptide(L)'
;MDYVAVFAGLGSESLFSQVTLDTAIQDASLPESQIILQACHACFRTQIATAMRQGRLAVDAIDLDDFTEPETLLRPPPSYHQSVVLQHTTIYLVQIVRYLRQSRELSHLRGVAGFCVGVLPAAAIASTHSLVQFLQRAQDLFQVALWVGINSETYRRAQATRGNSSTSLPWSVVVDNFSDDITRPADNGRVRD
;
A
#
# COMPACT_ATOMS: atom_id res chain seq x y z
N MET A 1 -15.67 20.48 -15.08
CA MET A 1 -16.27 19.20 -14.63
C MET A 1 -15.79 18.95 -13.22
N ASP A 2 -16.65 18.37 -12.39
CA ASP A 2 -16.35 18.05 -11.00
C ASP A 2 -15.79 16.63 -10.89
N TYR A 3 -14.67 16.45 -10.19
CA TYR A 3 -14.00 15.16 -10.05
C TYR A 3 -14.05 14.62 -8.63
N VAL A 4 -14.14 13.28 -8.50
CA VAL A 4 -13.93 12.56 -7.24
C VAL A 4 -12.77 11.60 -7.45
N ALA A 5 -11.69 11.76 -6.69
CA ALA A 5 -10.55 10.85 -6.76
C ALA A 5 -10.80 9.62 -5.88
N VAL A 6 -10.64 8.43 -6.45
CA VAL A 6 -10.87 7.17 -5.75
C VAL A 6 -9.58 6.36 -5.73
N PHE A 7 -9.17 5.98 -4.52
CA PHE A 7 -7.94 5.25 -4.27
C PHE A 7 -8.26 3.83 -3.80
N ALA A 8 -7.62 2.86 -4.42
CA ALA A 8 -7.87 1.45 -4.21
C ALA A 8 -6.89 0.84 -3.19
N GLY A 9 -7.30 -0.31 -2.67
CA GLY A 9 -6.54 -1.10 -1.71
C GLY A 9 -5.79 -2.27 -2.35
N LEU A 10 -5.11 -3.06 -1.52
CA LEU A 10 -4.53 -4.33 -1.94
C LEU A 10 -5.62 -5.31 -2.40
N GLY A 11 -5.27 -6.20 -3.35
CA GLY A 11 -6.20 -7.11 -4.01
C GLY A 11 -6.72 -6.61 -5.37
N SER A 12 -6.42 -5.36 -5.74
CA SER A 12 -6.63 -4.86 -7.10
C SER A 12 -5.45 -5.20 -8.01
N GLU A 13 -5.52 -6.34 -8.71
CA GLU A 13 -4.46 -6.78 -9.64
C GLU A 13 -4.11 -5.74 -10.71
N SER A 14 -5.08 -4.93 -11.13
CA SER A 14 -4.90 -3.86 -12.12
C SER A 14 -3.88 -2.79 -11.69
N LEU A 15 -3.70 -2.56 -10.38
CA LEU A 15 -2.75 -1.58 -9.85
C LEU A 15 -1.30 -2.07 -9.92
N PHE A 16 -1.11 -3.39 -9.98
CA PHE A 16 0.19 -4.03 -10.16
C PHE A 16 0.41 -4.49 -11.61
N SER A 17 -0.49 -4.15 -12.53
CA SER A 17 -0.29 -4.42 -13.95
C SER A 17 0.90 -3.64 -14.49
N GLN A 18 1.62 -4.22 -15.46
CA GLN A 18 2.78 -3.59 -16.09
C GLN A 18 2.44 -2.19 -16.62
N VAL A 19 1.28 -2.04 -17.26
CA VAL A 19 0.81 -0.75 -17.80
C VAL A 19 0.69 0.31 -16.69
N THR A 20 0.08 -0.03 -15.55
CA THR A 20 -0.06 0.92 -14.43
C THR A 20 1.31 1.30 -13.86
N LEU A 21 2.20 0.32 -13.70
CA LEU A 21 3.55 0.56 -13.17
C LEU A 21 4.42 1.37 -14.14
N ASP A 22 4.36 1.09 -15.44
CA ASP A 22 5.06 1.87 -16.48
C ASP A 22 4.58 3.32 -16.48
N THR A 23 3.26 3.52 -16.37
CA THR A 23 2.66 4.86 -16.27
C THR A 23 3.15 5.59 -15.01
N ALA A 24 3.18 4.90 -13.86
CA ALA A 24 3.66 5.49 -12.62
C ALA A 24 5.15 5.89 -12.69
N ILE A 25 5.99 5.07 -13.34
CA ILE A 25 7.40 5.42 -13.59
C ILE A 25 7.51 6.63 -14.52
N GLN A 26 6.68 6.71 -15.55
CA GLN A 26 6.65 7.88 -16.43
C GLN A 26 6.22 9.13 -15.66
N ASP A 27 5.21 9.04 -14.83
CA ASP A 27 4.71 10.14 -13.98
C ASP A 27 5.72 10.53 -12.89
N ALA A 28 6.64 9.64 -12.53
CA ALA A 28 7.76 9.92 -11.63
C ALA A 28 8.78 10.90 -12.23
N SER A 29 8.73 11.19 -13.53
CA SER A 29 9.56 12.22 -14.18
C SER A 29 9.18 13.65 -13.83
N LEU A 30 8.01 13.88 -13.21
CA LEU A 30 7.62 15.21 -12.76
C LEU A 30 8.46 15.66 -11.56
N PRO A 31 8.85 16.94 -11.45
CA PRO A 31 9.68 17.43 -10.35
C PRO A 31 9.10 17.12 -8.95
N GLU A 32 7.80 17.27 -8.77
CA GLU A 32 7.11 16.99 -7.50
C GLU A 32 7.08 15.50 -7.18
N SER A 33 6.93 14.66 -8.22
CA SER A 33 6.98 13.21 -8.09
C SER A 33 8.38 12.73 -7.70
N GLN A 34 9.43 13.33 -8.26
CA GLN A 34 10.82 13.03 -7.88
C GLN A 34 11.09 13.39 -6.43
N ILE A 35 10.64 14.57 -5.98
CA ILE A 35 10.79 15.02 -4.59
C ILE A 35 10.14 14.03 -3.62
N ILE A 36 8.87 13.66 -3.85
CA ILE A 36 8.18 12.74 -2.95
C ILE A 36 8.78 11.33 -3.02
N LEU A 37 9.19 10.86 -4.20
CA LEU A 37 9.76 9.53 -4.36
C LEU A 37 11.11 9.42 -3.62
N GLN A 38 11.97 10.43 -3.72
CA GLN A 38 13.22 10.50 -2.97
C GLN A 38 13.00 10.58 -1.46
N ALA A 39 12.05 11.40 -1.00
CA ALA A 39 11.73 11.53 0.42
C ALA A 39 11.20 10.21 1.00
N CYS A 40 10.29 9.55 0.29
CA CYS A 40 9.76 8.24 0.66
C CYS A 40 10.82 7.14 0.59
N HIS A 41 11.75 7.20 -0.37
CA HIS A 41 12.87 6.26 -0.45
C HIS A 41 13.83 6.38 0.73
N ALA A 42 14.25 7.59 1.09
CA ALA A 42 15.06 7.82 2.28
C ALA A 42 14.35 7.36 3.56
N CYS A 43 13.04 7.63 3.66
CA CYS A 43 12.20 7.15 4.75
C CYS A 43 12.16 5.61 4.79
N PHE A 44 11.88 4.95 3.66
CA PHE A 44 11.82 3.50 3.53
C PHE A 44 13.11 2.84 4.04
N ARG A 45 14.27 3.24 3.51
CA ARG A 45 15.56 2.69 3.91
C ARG A 45 15.81 2.85 5.42
N THR A 46 15.55 4.04 5.96
CA THR A 46 15.76 4.35 7.38
C THR A 46 14.85 3.53 8.29
N GLN A 47 13.57 3.44 7.94
CA GLN A 47 12.56 2.77 8.75
C GLN A 47 12.70 1.25 8.68
N ILE A 48 13.02 0.66 7.51
CA ILE A 48 13.30 -0.78 7.38
C ILE A 48 14.52 -1.17 8.21
N ALA A 49 15.63 -0.45 8.08
CA ALA A 49 16.84 -0.71 8.87
C ALA A 49 16.55 -0.61 10.38
N THR A 50 15.71 0.36 10.78
CA THR A 50 15.29 0.53 12.17
C THR A 50 14.40 -0.62 12.65
N ALA A 51 13.43 -1.05 11.84
CA ALA A 51 12.54 -2.15 12.17
C ALA A 51 13.30 -3.47 12.33
N MET A 52 14.29 -3.73 11.46
CA MET A 52 15.18 -4.90 11.58
C MET A 52 16.01 -4.86 12.86
N ARG A 53 16.64 -3.72 13.16
CA ARG A 53 17.43 -3.53 14.39
C ARG A 53 16.60 -3.70 15.66
N GLN A 54 15.32 -3.34 15.61
CA GLN A 54 14.37 -3.49 16.72
C GLN A 54 13.71 -4.88 16.78
N GLY A 55 14.04 -5.80 15.87
CA GLY A 55 13.42 -7.12 15.78
C GLY A 55 11.94 -7.10 15.40
N ARG A 56 11.45 -5.98 14.86
CA ARG A 56 10.06 -5.82 14.37
C ARG A 56 9.89 -6.47 12.99
N LEU A 57 10.96 -6.51 12.21
CA LEU A 57 11.04 -7.17 10.92
C LEU A 57 12.24 -8.13 10.92
N ALA A 58 12.15 -9.27 10.23
CA ALA A 58 13.30 -10.17 10.14
C ALA A 58 14.45 -9.51 9.35
N VAL A 59 15.68 -9.81 9.73
CA VAL A 59 16.91 -9.18 9.20
C VAL A 59 17.08 -9.41 7.70
N ASP A 60 16.53 -10.51 7.18
CA ASP A 60 16.58 -10.94 5.79
C ASP A 60 15.25 -10.73 5.05
N ALA A 61 14.28 -10.04 5.66
CA ALA A 61 12.96 -9.87 5.04
C ALA A 61 12.99 -8.98 3.79
N ILE A 62 13.89 -8.00 3.76
CA ILE A 62 14.08 -7.03 2.66
C ILE A 62 15.57 -6.71 2.59
N ASP A 63 16.21 -7.04 1.48
CA ASP A 63 17.56 -6.57 1.20
C ASP A 63 17.50 -5.10 0.78
N LEU A 64 18.18 -4.22 1.49
CA LEU A 64 18.19 -2.79 1.17
C LEU A 64 19.05 -2.49 -0.07
N ASP A 65 19.93 -3.38 -0.49
CA ASP A 65 20.76 -3.16 -1.68
C ASP A 65 19.95 -3.35 -2.98
N ASP A 66 18.83 -4.08 -2.92
CA ASP A 66 17.84 -4.15 -4.00
C ASP A 66 17.06 -2.83 -4.20
N PHE A 67 17.14 -1.90 -3.23
CA PHE A 67 16.43 -0.62 -3.24
C PHE A 67 17.40 0.56 -3.14
N THR A 68 18.43 0.57 -3.98
CA THR A 68 19.40 1.67 -4.10
C THR A 68 18.80 2.90 -4.79
N GLU A 69 17.99 2.68 -5.83
CA GLU A 69 17.32 3.74 -6.59
C GLU A 69 15.86 3.95 -6.13
N PRO A 70 15.35 5.19 -6.05
CA PRO A 70 13.97 5.46 -5.60
C PRO A 70 12.88 4.76 -6.43
N GLU A 71 13.08 4.59 -7.74
CA GLU A 71 12.15 3.98 -8.70
C GLU A 71 11.90 2.50 -8.40
N THR A 72 12.83 1.83 -7.72
CA THR A 72 12.65 0.44 -7.27
C THR A 72 11.48 0.29 -6.30
N LEU A 73 11.03 1.37 -5.64
CA LEU A 73 9.82 1.35 -4.81
C LEU A 73 8.51 1.40 -5.62
N LEU A 74 8.57 1.88 -6.87
CA LEU A 74 7.44 1.81 -7.80
C LEU A 74 7.39 0.46 -8.52
N ARG A 75 8.55 -0.20 -8.66
CA ARG A 75 8.67 -1.53 -9.25
C ARG A 75 9.64 -2.40 -8.45
N PRO A 76 9.19 -2.98 -7.33
CA PRO A 76 10.02 -3.88 -6.55
C PRO A 76 10.43 -5.11 -7.38
N PRO A 77 11.59 -5.71 -7.09
CA PRO A 77 11.96 -6.99 -7.68
C PRO A 77 10.90 -8.09 -7.47
N PRO A 78 10.77 -9.06 -8.39
CA PRO A 78 9.76 -10.12 -8.30
C PRO A 78 9.82 -10.96 -7.02
N SER A 79 11.00 -11.08 -6.40
CA SER A 79 11.20 -11.74 -5.10
C SER A 79 10.35 -11.13 -3.98
N TYR A 80 9.99 -9.85 -4.09
CA TYR A 80 9.20 -9.12 -3.10
C TYR A 80 7.70 -9.07 -3.42
N HIS A 81 7.22 -9.73 -4.47
CA HIS A 81 5.79 -9.72 -4.83
C HIS A 81 4.89 -10.25 -3.72
N GLN A 82 5.39 -11.10 -2.80
CA GLN A 82 4.63 -11.58 -1.64
C GLN A 82 4.90 -10.78 -0.36
N SER A 83 5.77 -9.78 -0.40
CA SER A 83 6.07 -8.94 0.76
C SER A 83 4.91 -7.96 0.99
N VAL A 84 4.19 -8.16 2.09
CA VAL A 84 3.08 -7.28 2.49
C VAL A 84 3.58 -5.83 2.66
N VAL A 85 4.81 -5.67 3.14
CA VAL A 85 5.47 -4.37 3.30
C VAL A 85 5.60 -3.67 1.95
N LEU A 86 6.21 -4.34 0.96
CA LEU A 86 6.44 -3.75 -0.35
C LEU A 86 5.13 -3.52 -1.12
N GLN A 87 4.16 -4.43 -1.01
CA GLN A 87 2.86 -4.23 -1.63
C GLN A 87 2.18 -2.94 -1.10
N HIS A 88 2.18 -2.71 0.22
CA HIS A 88 1.60 -1.51 0.84
C HIS A 88 2.29 -0.22 0.39
N THR A 89 3.63 -0.20 0.37
CA THR A 89 4.37 1.01 0.00
C THR A 89 4.30 1.29 -1.50
N THR A 90 4.34 0.25 -2.32
CA THR A 90 4.28 0.38 -3.80
C THR A 90 2.93 0.92 -4.24
N ILE A 91 1.82 0.31 -3.79
CA ILE A 91 0.47 0.77 -4.16
C ILE A 91 0.20 2.20 -3.67
N TYR A 92 0.75 2.58 -2.51
CA TYR A 92 0.67 3.95 -2.00
C TYR A 92 1.39 4.93 -2.94
N LEU A 93 2.65 4.65 -3.27
CA LEU A 93 3.48 5.53 -4.11
C LEU A 93 2.95 5.65 -5.53
N VAL A 94 2.55 4.53 -6.14
CA VAL A 94 1.93 4.50 -7.47
C VAL A 94 0.71 5.43 -7.50
N GLN A 95 -0.13 5.37 -6.48
CA GLN A 95 -1.32 6.23 -6.40
C GLN A 95 -0.99 7.71 -6.20
N ILE A 96 -0.01 8.04 -5.36
CA ILE A 96 0.45 9.42 -5.14
C ILE A 96 1.06 10.04 -6.41
N VAL A 97 1.96 9.31 -7.07
CA VAL A 97 2.66 9.79 -8.27
C VAL A 97 1.68 9.99 -9.43
N ARG A 98 0.76 9.05 -9.63
CA ARG A 98 -0.30 9.20 -10.65
C ARG A 98 -1.24 10.35 -10.33
N TYR A 99 -1.58 10.55 -9.05
CA TYR A 99 -2.39 11.69 -8.64
C TYR A 99 -1.68 13.02 -8.92
N LEU A 100 -0.37 13.13 -8.65
CA LEU A 100 0.40 14.34 -8.95
C LEU A 100 0.31 14.72 -10.43
N ARG A 101 0.46 13.75 -11.34
CA ARG A 101 0.26 13.98 -12.77
C ARG A 101 -1.16 14.45 -13.07
N GLN A 102 -2.17 13.71 -12.61
CA GLN A 102 -3.57 14.01 -12.91
C GLN A 102 -4.02 15.36 -12.34
N SER A 103 -3.55 15.72 -11.14
CA SER A 103 -3.93 16.95 -10.44
C SER A 103 -3.60 18.23 -11.21
N ARG A 104 -2.64 18.17 -12.14
CA ARG A 104 -2.32 19.29 -13.05
C ARG A 104 -3.43 19.56 -14.08
N GLU A 105 -4.24 18.56 -14.38
CA GLU A 105 -5.33 18.62 -15.37
C GLU A 105 -6.71 18.73 -14.69
N LEU A 106 -6.79 18.44 -13.39
CA LEU A 106 -8.03 18.52 -12.61
C LEU A 106 -8.36 19.98 -12.31
N SER A 107 -9.41 20.48 -12.96
CA SER A 107 -9.92 21.84 -12.73
C SER A 107 -10.64 22.01 -11.39
N HIS A 108 -11.31 20.97 -10.89
CA HIS A 108 -12.03 21.03 -9.62
C HIS A 108 -12.25 19.64 -8.98
N LEU A 109 -11.60 19.39 -7.85
CA LEU A 109 -11.76 18.17 -7.05
C LEU A 109 -12.83 18.39 -5.98
N ARG A 110 -13.95 17.66 -6.06
CA ARG A 110 -15.08 17.75 -5.11
C ARG A 110 -14.92 16.86 -3.89
N GLY A 111 -14.18 15.77 -4.03
CA GLY A 111 -14.04 14.80 -2.97
C GLY A 111 -12.97 13.76 -3.27
N VAL A 112 -12.61 13.04 -2.22
CA VAL A 112 -11.68 11.92 -2.28
C VAL A 112 -12.23 10.77 -1.47
N ALA A 113 -12.01 9.55 -1.96
CA ALA A 113 -12.39 8.32 -1.27
C ALA A 113 -11.24 7.32 -1.37
N GLY A 114 -11.14 6.43 -0.38
CA GLY A 114 -10.09 5.43 -0.33
C GLY A 114 -10.57 4.13 0.29
N PHE A 115 -10.17 3.00 -0.30
CA PHE A 115 -10.44 1.66 0.24
C PHE A 115 -9.18 1.03 0.83
N CYS A 116 -9.27 0.47 2.05
CA CYS A 116 -8.14 -0.14 2.74
C CYS A 116 -6.92 0.82 2.77
N VAL A 117 -5.75 0.41 2.27
CA VAL A 117 -4.55 1.26 2.18
C VAL A 117 -4.77 2.52 1.32
N GLY A 118 -5.72 2.51 0.39
CA GLY A 118 -6.12 3.67 -0.41
C GLY A 118 -6.70 4.82 0.43
N VAL A 119 -7.08 4.59 1.68
CA VAL A 119 -7.47 5.67 2.60
C VAL A 119 -6.31 6.63 2.88
N LEU A 120 -5.06 6.15 2.82
CA LEU A 120 -3.88 6.96 3.12
C LEU A 120 -3.60 8.02 2.04
N PRO A 121 -3.53 7.71 0.73
CA PRO A 121 -3.42 8.75 -0.29
C PRO A 121 -4.67 9.66 -0.31
N ALA A 122 -5.87 9.13 -0.06
CA ALA A 122 -7.08 9.96 0.05
C ALA A 122 -6.96 10.98 1.20
N ALA A 123 -6.50 10.56 2.38
CA ALA A 123 -6.28 11.44 3.52
C ALA A 123 -5.18 12.47 3.26
N ALA A 124 -4.13 12.11 2.51
CA ALA A 124 -3.08 13.05 2.13
C ALA A 124 -3.63 14.23 1.32
N ILE A 125 -4.54 13.93 0.40
CA ILE A 125 -5.16 14.94 -0.47
C ILE A 125 -6.22 15.74 0.30
N ALA A 126 -7.10 15.07 1.06
CA ALA A 126 -8.18 15.71 1.79
C ALA A 126 -7.71 16.72 2.85
N SER A 127 -6.51 16.50 3.41
CA SER A 127 -5.98 17.29 4.52
C SER A 127 -5.01 18.40 4.10
N THR A 128 -4.94 18.73 2.80
CA THR A 128 -3.96 19.68 2.28
C THR A 128 -4.59 20.68 1.31
N HIS A 129 -4.03 21.90 1.29
CA HIS A 129 -4.54 23.01 0.47
C HIS A 129 -3.47 23.61 -0.45
N SER A 130 -2.27 23.03 -0.47
CA SER A 130 -1.17 23.44 -1.33
C SER A 130 -0.28 22.25 -1.64
N LEU A 131 0.47 22.33 -2.74
CA LEU A 131 1.41 21.30 -3.15
C LEU A 131 2.46 20.99 -2.05
N VAL A 132 3.00 22.01 -1.38
CA VAL A 132 4.00 21.81 -0.31
C VAL A 132 3.41 21.00 0.85
N GLN A 133 2.20 21.36 1.30
CA GLN A 133 1.49 20.60 2.34
C GLN A 133 1.19 19.17 1.88
N PHE A 134 0.79 19.00 0.61
CA PHE A 134 0.53 17.71 0.02
C PHE A 134 1.77 16.80 0.04
N LEU A 135 2.93 17.30 -0.41
CA LEU A 135 4.17 16.53 -0.42
C LEU A 135 4.60 16.12 1.00
N GLN A 136 4.52 17.05 1.97
CA GLN A 136 4.81 16.75 3.37
C GLN A 136 3.87 15.68 3.93
N ARG A 137 2.55 15.84 3.71
CA ARG A 137 1.56 14.90 4.21
C ARG A 137 1.67 13.54 3.53
N ALA A 138 2.00 13.50 2.24
CA ALA A 138 2.23 12.27 1.51
C ALA A 138 3.43 11.50 2.09
N GLN A 139 4.51 12.18 2.48
CA GLN A 139 5.64 11.55 3.14
C GLN A 139 5.26 10.99 4.53
N ASP A 140 4.52 11.75 5.34
CA ASP A 140 4.05 11.29 6.65
C ASP A 140 3.19 10.03 6.53
N LEU A 141 2.24 10.03 5.58
CA LEU A 141 1.32 8.92 5.38
C LEU A 141 1.97 7.75 4.64
N PHE A 142 3.05 7.96 3.88
CA PHE A 142 3.91 6.89 3.40
C PHE A 142 4.55 6.14 4.57
N GLN A 143 5.08 6.86 5.57
CA GLN A 143 5.63 6.22 6.77
C GLN A 143 4.55 5.41 7.51
N VAL A 144 3.31 5.89 7.56
CA VAL A 144 2.19 5.12 8.10
C VAL A 144 1.94 3.85 7.27
N ALA A 145 1.88 3.95 5.94
CA ALA A 145 1.70 2.80 5.05
C ALA A 145 2.78 1.73 5.27
N LEU A 146 4.03 2.18 5.42
CA LEU A 146 5.17 1.32 5.70
C LEU A 146 5.02 0.58 7.04
N TRP A 147 4.68 1.29 8.11
CA TRP A 147 4.50 0.67 9.43
C TRP A 147 3.27 -0.24 9.48
N VAL A 148 2.20 0.08 8.77
CA VAL A 148 1.06 -0.84 8.60
C VAL A 148 1.56 -2.13 7.95
N GLY A 149 2.30 -2.03 6.84
CA GLY A 149 2.88 -3.19 6.16
C GLY A 149 3.79 -4.03 7.05
N ILE A 150 4.68 -3.39 7.83
CA ILE A 150 5.58 -4.09 8.77
C ILE A 150 4.77 -4.84 9.82
N ASN A 151 3.84 -4.16 10.50
CA ASN A 151 3.04 -4.80 11.55
C ASN A 151 2.16 -5.92 11.01
N SER A 152 1.59 -5.76 9.80
CA SER A 152 0.84 -6.82 9.12
C SER A 152 1.72 -8.03 8.80
N GLU A 153 2.95 -7.82 8.33
CA GLU A 153 3.91 -8.91 8.06
C GLU A 153 4.33 -9.64 9.35
N THR A 154 4.63 -8.89 10.42
CA THR A 154 4.97 -9.47 11.72
C THR A 154 3.82 -10.33 12.27
N TYR A 155 2.60 -9.79 12.22
CA TYR A 155 1.42 -10.51 12.67
C TYR A 155 1.19 -11.77 11.84
N ARG A 156 1.30 -11.65 10.51
CA ARG A 156 1.16 -12.75 9.56
C ARG A 156 2.11 -13.90 9.87
N ARG A 157 3.40 -13.60 10.07
CA ARG A 157 4.41 -14.60 10.42
C ARG A 157 4.10 -15.26 11.76
N ALA A 158 3.75 -14.47 12.78
CA ALA A 158 3.43 -15.00 14.10
C ALA A 158 2.26 -16.00 14.06
N GLN A 159 1.22 -15.73 13.27
CA GLN A 159 0.08 -16.64 13.14
C GLN A 159 0.40 -17.87 12.28
N ALA A 160 1.19 -17.71 11.21
CA ALA A 160 1.64 -18.85 10.41
C ALA A 160 2.45 -19.85 11.27
N THR A 161 3.35 -19.34 12.12
CA THR A 161 4.11 -20.16 13.08
C THR A 161 3.20 -20.87 14.09
N ARG A 162 2.20 -20.16 14.64
CA ARG A 162 1.26 -20.75 15.62
C ARG A 162 0.34 -21.80 15.01
N GLY A 163 -0.12 -21.58 13.79
CA GLY A 163 -1.06 -22.46 13.09
C GLY A 163 -0.42 -23.55 12.24
N ASN A 164 0.91 -23.71 12.30
CA ASN A 164 1.68 -24.58 11.40
C ASN A 164 1.24 -24.45 9.92
N SER A 165 0.95 -23.21 9.51
CA SER A 165 0.33 -22.88 8.24
C SER A 165 1.35 -22.20 7.32
N SER A 166 1.24 -22.45 6.03
CA SER A 166 2.13 -21.81 5.06
C SER A 166 1.88 -20.30 4.97
N THR A 167 2.96 -19.53 4.93
CA THR A 167 2.92 -18.10 4.59
C THR A 167 2.64 -17.83 3.12
N SER A 168 2.57 -18.86 2.27
CA SER A 168 2.33 -18.73 0.82
C SER A 168 0.86 -18.58 0.43
N LEU A 169 -0.07 -18.85 1.34
CA LEU A 169 -1.50 -18.75 1.07
C LEU A 169 -1.99 -17.29 1.18
N PRO A 170 -2.99 -16.88 0.37
CA PRO A 170 -3.57 -15.56 0.47
C PRO A 170 -4.31 -15.38 1.82
N TRP A 171 -4.28 -14.16 2.33
CA TRP A 171 -4.91 -13.78 3.60
C TRP A 171 -6.34 -13.24 3.44
N SER A 172 -6.80 -13.12 2.20
CA SER A 172 -8.15 -12.70 1.84
C SER A 172 -8.62 -13.53 0.66
N VAL A 173 -9.89 -13.94 0.69
CA VAL A 173 -10.57 -14.60 -0.42
C VAL A 173 -11.74 -13.72 -0.81
N VAL A 174 -11.81 -13.36 -2.09
CA VAL A 174 -13.00 -12.74 -2.65
C VAL A 174 -13.97 -13.84 -3.01
N VAL A 175 -15.17 -13.74 -2.48
CA VAL A 175 -16.25 -14.70 -2.72
C VAL A 175 -17.35 -13.93 -3.44
N ASP A 176 -17.64 -14.33 -4.67
CA ASP A 176 -18.64 -13.70 -5.54
C ASP A 176 -19.79 -14.67 -5.82
N ASN A 177 -20.97 -14.14 -6.17
CA ASN A 177 -22.18 -14.89 -6.49
C ASN A 177 -22.76 -15.75 -5.34
N PHE A 178 -22.84 -15.20 -4.12
CA PHE A 178 -23.61 -15.83 -3.03
C PHE A 178 -25.02 -15.23 -2.95
N SER A 179 -26.04 -16.10 -2.90
CA SER A 179 -27.39 -15.72 -2.47
C SER A 179 -27.40 -15.42 -0.97
N ASP A 180 -28.20 -14.47 -0.52
CA ASP A 180 -28.23 -13.93 0.87
C ASP A 180 -28.45 -14.97 1.99
N ASP A 181 -28.82 -16.22 1.67
CA ASP A 181 -29.23 -17.24 2.65
C ASP A 181 -28.09 -17.94 3.42
N ILE A 182 -26.81 -17.81 3.00
CA ILE A 182 -25.71 -18.65 3.54
C ILE A 182 -24.77 -17.90 4.50
N THR A 183 -24.95 -16.59 4.74
CA THR A 183 -24.00 -15.81 5.56
C THR A 183 -24.23 -15.85 7.07
N ARG A 184 -25.17 -16.66 7.57
CA ARG A 184 -25.26 -16.93 9.02
C ARG A 184 -24.31 -18.07 9.40
N PRO A 185 -23.39 -17.88 10.36
CA PRO A 185 -22.66 -19.02 10.91
C PRO A 185 -23.67 -20.04 11.44
N ALA A 186 -23.46 -21.32 11.15
CA ALA A 186 -24.29 -22.40 11.65
C ALA A 186 -24.41 -22.26 13.18
N ASP A 187 -25.62 -22.01 13.66
CA ASP A 187 -25.95 -22.08 15.07
C ASP A 187 -25.70 -23.52 15.50
N ASN A 188 -24.61 -23.75 16.24
CA ASN A 188 -24.30 -25.05 16.82
C ASN A 188 -25.39 -25.35 17.84
N GLY A 189 -26.47 -25.98 17.36
CA GLY A 189 -27.58 -26.46 18.15
C GLY A 189 -27.04 -27.28 19.31
N ARG A 190 -27.11 -26.70 20.52
CA ARG A 190 -27.05 -27.45 21.76
C ARG A 190 -28.22 -28.43 21.75
N VAL A 191 -27.93 -29.70 21.47
CA VAL A 191 -28.80 -30.79 21.92
C VAL A 191 -28.80 -30.70 23.45
N ARG A 192 -29.94 -30.31 24.01
CA ARG A 192 -30.20 -30.46 25.44
C ARG A 192 -30.68 -31.90 25.63
N ASP A 193 -29.95 -32.63 26.47
CA ASP A 193 -30.46 -33.83 27.14
C ASP A 193 -31.66 -33.47 28.04
#